data_AF-A0A8T7GPV0-F1
#
_entry.id   AF-A0A8T7GPV0-F1
#
_cell.length_a   1.000
_cell.length_b   1.000
_cell.length_c   1.000
_cell.angle_alpha   90.00
_cell.angle_beta   90.00
_cell.angle_gamma   90.00
#
_symmetry.space_group_name_H-M   'P 1'
#
loop_
_entity.id
_entity.type
_entity.pdbx_description
1 polymer ?
#
loop_
_entity_poly.entity_id
_entity_poly.type
_entity_poly.pdbx_seq_one_letter_code
_entity_poly.pdbx_strand_id
1 'polypeptide(L)'
;MPDHFLDTRRSARKTPRHIHGMIILDSGPLIALVVHKLGLGCSSAAPPELVDAVKKVEERLGLRLASLWPVVTEALHILDSRCRISKRSDAPEKIKTICKALSELAEIHISFHEALKNLKVDLDIADPAVLLAAERSKPSIILTIDQRLLKEAERRKLQAFTPYMIASLL
;
A
#
# COMPACT_ATOMS: atom_id res chain seq x y z
N MET A 1 -12.27 -22.40 -55.40
CA MET A 1 -12.90 -21.75 -54.23
C MET A 1 -12.02 -22.05 -53.02
N PRO A 2 -11.74 -21.03 -52.21
CA PRO A 2 -10.56 -20.92 -51.33
C PRO A 2 -10.87 -21.54 -49.94
N ASP A 3 -10.05 -21.66 -48.90
CA ASP A 3 -8.89 -20.93 -48.42
C ASP A 3 -8.25 -21.71 -47.24
N HIS A 4 -6.97 -21.45 -46.99
CA HIS A 4 -6.29 -21.41 -45.68
C HIS A 4 -6.39 -22.58 -44.68
N PHE A 5 -5.33 -23.39 -44.63
CA PHE A 5 -4.77 -23.87 -43.35
C PHE A 5 -3.35 -23.32 -43.18
N LEU A 6 -3.26 -22.19 -42.47
CA LEU A 6 -2.01 -21.57 -42.06
C LEU A 6 -1.42 -22.34 -40.87
N ASP A 7 -0.30 -22.99 -41.17
CA ASP A 7 0.97 -22.89 -40.45
C ASP A 7 0.90 -22.83 -38.90
N THR A 8 1.05 -24.02 -38.33
CA THR A 8 1.35 -24.30 -36.93
C THR A 8 2.70 -23.73 -36.52
N ARG A 9 2.80 -22.43 -36.23
CA ARG A 9 3.97 -21.81 -35.57
C ARG A 9 3.67 -20.38 -35.11
N ARG A 10 2.84 -20.17 -34.08
CA ARG A 10 2.82 -18.92 -33.27
C ARG A 10 1.88 -19.00 -32.07
N SER A 11 2.39 -19.45 -30.93
CA SER A 11 2.15 -18.80 -29.65
C SER A 11 3.09 -19.38 -28.62
N ALA A 12 4.34 -18.93 -28.70
CA ALA A 12 5.18 -18.88 -27.53
C ALA A 12 4.40 -18.15 -26.42
N ARG A 13 4.27 -18.84 -25.29
CA ARG A 13 3.93 -18.36 -23.94
C ARG A 13 3.79 -16.83 -23.88
N LYS A 14 2.54 -16.34 -23.86
CA LYS A 14 2.27 -15.01 -23.31
C LYS A 14 2.57 -15.10 -21.81
N THR A 15 3.73 -14.59 -21.43
CA THR A 15 3.97 -14.07 -20.08
C THR A 15 2.74 -13.24 -19.66
N PRO A 16 2.29 -13.32 -18.40
CA PRO A 16 1.13 -12.56 -17.98
C PRO A 16 1.41 -11.08 -18.24
N ARG A 17 0.56 -10.44 -19.04
CA ARG A 17 0.59 -8.99 -19.23
C ARG A 17 0.48 -8.37 -17.84
N HIS A 18 1.45 -7.53 -17.49
CA HIS A 18 1.48 -6.75 -16.25
C HIS A 18 0.08 -6.22 -15.93
N ILE A 19 -0.51 -6.72 -14.84
CA ILE A 19 -1.68 -6.09 -14.25
C ILE A 19 -1.14 -4.76 -13.74
N HIS A 20 -1.45 -3.64 -14.42
CA HIS A 20 -1.09 -2.30 -13.95
C HIS A 20 -2.03 -1.90 -12.80
N GLY A 21 -2.03 -2.70 -11.74
CA GLY A 21 -2.79 -2.45 -10.53
C GLY A 21 -1.99 -1.62 -9.55
N MET A 22 -2.68 -0.80 -8.77
CA MET A 22 -2.10 0.00 -7.70
C MET A 22 -2.38 -0.65 -6.35
N ILE A 23 -1.39 -0.69 -5.46
CA ILE A 23 -1.61 -1.03 -4.06
C ILE A 23 -1.59 0.26 -3.25
N ILE A 24 -2.73 0.59 -2.64
CA ILE A 24 -2.87 1.73 -1.75
C ILE A 24 -2.55 1.25 -0.33
N LEU A 25 -1.45 1.75 0.21
CA LEU A 25 -1.01 1.47 1.57
C LEU A 25 -1.72 2.42 2.54
N ASP A 26 -2.39 1.82 3.50
CA ASP A 26 -2.80 2.47 4.74
C ASP A 26 -1.61 2.61 5.72
N SER A 27 -1.81 3.29 6.87
CA SER A 27 -0.75 3.71 7.79
C SER A 27 0.04 2.51 8.33
N GLY A 28 -0.63 1.44 8.76
CA GLY A 28 0.03 0.24 9.29
C GLY A 28 1.02 -0.41 8.29
N PRO A 29 0.57 -0.82 7.10
CA PRO A 29 1.46 -1.37 6.07
C PRO A 29 2.53 -0.38 5.59
N LEU A 30 2.24 0.92 5.54
CA LEU A 30 3.23 1.94 5.21
C LEU A 30 4.34 2.04 6.27
N ILE A 31 3.99 2.01 7.56
CA ILE A 31 4.95 1.98 8.66
C ILE A 31 5.84 0.74 8.53
N ALA A 32 5.26 -0.43 8.28
CA ALA A 32 6.01 -1.67 8.12
C ALA A 32 6.99 -1.63 6.93
N LEU A 33 6.57 -1.04 5.80
CA LEU A 33 7.45 -0.80 4.65
C LEU A 33 8.63 0.10 5.04
N VAL A 34 8.37 1.21 5.72
CA VAL A 34 9.43 2.15 6.15
C VAL A 34 10.38 1.50 7.17
N VAL A 35 9.84 0.75 8.13
CA VAL A 35 10.63 -0.03 9.11
C VAL A 35 11.54 -1.03 8.38
N HIS A 36 11.02 -1.73 7.37
CA HIS A 36 11.80 -2.64 6.52
C HIS A 36 12.94 -1.89 5.81
N LYS A 37 12.64 -0.80 5.08
CA LYS A 37 13.64 -0.04 4.30
C LYS A 37 14.75 0.57 5.16
N LEU A 38 14.42 0.95 6.39
CA LEU A 38 15.37 1.53 7.34
C LEU A 38 16.14 0.49 8.17
N GLY A 39 15.74 -0.79 8.13
CA GLY A 39 16.27 -1.80 9.05
C GLY A 39 16.04 -1.45 10.52
N LEU A 40 14.92 -0.80 10.86
CA LEU A 40 14.63 -0.43 12.24
C LEU A 40 14.21 -1.67 13.04
N GLY A 41 14.91 -1.97 14.13
CA GLY A 41 14.46 -2.93 15.15
C GLY A 41 13.36 -2.38 16.06
N CYS A 42 12.34 -1.73 15.49
CA CYS A 42 11.31 -1.01 16.23
C CYS A 42 9.96 -1.76 16.24
N SER A 43 9.91 -2.89 16.96
CA SER A 43 8.72 -3.75 17.02
C SER A 43 7.47 -3.06 17.59
N SER A 44 7.65 -1.97 18.33
CA SER A 44 6.57 -1.15 18.88
C SER A 44 5.85 -0.27 17.83
N ALA A 45 6.46 -0.07 16.66
CA ALA A 45 5.85 0.64 15.54
C ALA A 45 5.25 -0.33 14.51
N ALA A 46 5.96 -1.42 14.20
CA ALA A 46 5.46 -2.51 13.37
C ALA A 46 6.01 -3.84 13.87
N PRO A 47 5.14 -4.85 14.13
CA PRO A 47 5.60 -6.17 14.53
C PRO A 47 6.37 -6.85 13.38
N PRO A 48 7.40 -7.68 13.67
CA PRO A 48 8.23 -8.31 12.63
C PRO A 48 7.43 -9.08 11.58
N GLU A 49 6.35 -9.74 11.97
CA GLU A 49 5.49 -10.51 11.07
C GLU A 49 4.81 -9.62 10.03
N LEU A 50 4.44 -8.39 10.41
CA LEU A 50 3.86 -7.41 9.48
C LEU A 50 4.91 -6.90 8.50
N VAL A 51 6.13 -6.65 8.99
CA VAL A 51 7.27 -6.22 8.17
C VAL A 51 7.60 -7.28 7.13
N ASP A 52 7.67 -8.56 7.53
CA ASP A 52 7.91 -9.68 6.65
C ASP A 52 6.79 -9.87 5.62
N ALA A 53 5.52 -9.72 6.03
CA ALA A 53 4.39 -9.79 5.12
C ALA A 53 4.45 -8.68 4.05
N VAL A 54 4.69 -7.43 4.45
CA VAL A 54 4.80 -6.29 3.53
C VAL A 54 6.00 -6.44 2.59
N LYS A 55 7.14 -6.92 3.09
CA LYS A 55 8.31 -7.23 2.26
C LYS A 55 7.98 -8.22 1.15
N LYS A 56 7.30 -9.33 1.48
CA LYS A 56 6.89 -10.33 0.48
C LYS A 56 5.95 -9.75 -0.57
N VAL A 57 5.00 -8.92 -0.14
CA VAL A 57 4.07 -8.21 -1.04
C VAL A 57 4.85 -7.31 -2.00
N GLU A 58 5.77 -6.49 -1.49
CA GLU A 58 6.60 -5.57 -2.28
C GLU A 58 7.44 -6.32 -3.33
N GLU A 59 8.14 -7.39 -2.92
CA GLU A 59 9.06 -8.13 -3.78
C GLU A 59 8.35 -8.91 -4.88
N ARG A 60 7.13 -9.39 -4.64
CA ARG A 60 6.48 -10.35 -5.54
C ARG A 60 5.41 -9.78 -6.45
N LEU A 61 4.74 -8.69 -6.06
CA LEU A 61 3.54 -8.28 -6.78
C LEU A 61 3.80 -7.48 -8.05
N GLY A 62 4.97 -6.86 -8.24
CA GLY A 62 5.22 -6.01 -9.41
C GLY A 62 4.18 -4.90 -9.62
N LEU A 63 3.35 -4.64 -8.59
CA LEU A 63 2.31 -3.63 -8.55
C LEU A 63 2.90 -2.34 -8.02
N ARG A 64 2.35 -1.21 -8.46
CA ARG A 64 2.82 0.10 -8.01
C ARG A 64 2.26 0.39 -6.63
N LEU A 65 3.13 0.56 -5.64
CA LEU A 65 2.74 1.01 -4.30
C LEU A 65 2.37 2.49 -4.34
N ALA A 66 1.36 2.88 -3.59
CA ALA A 66 0.87 4.23 -3.48
C ALA A 66 0.42 4.50 -2.04
N SER A 67 0.46 5.76 -1.61
CA SER A 67 -0.19 6.16 -0.36
C SER A 67 -0.65 7.61 -0.46
N LEU A 68 -1.38 8.06 0.54
CA LEU A 68 -2.01 9.37 0.58
C LEU A 68 -1.33 10.25 1.61
N TRP A 69 -1.26 11.55 1.36
CA TRP A 69 -0.61 12.49 2.27
C TRP A 69 -1.10 12.41 3.74
N PRO A 70 -2.40 12.26 4.04
CA PRO A 70 -2.87 12.04 5.41
C PRO A 70 -2.29 10.76 6.05
N VAL A 71 -2.25 9.66 5.28
CA VAL A 71 -1.69 8.38 5.71
C VAL A 71 -0.18 8.48 5.95
N VAL A 72 0.54 9.15 5.05
CA VAL A 72 1.97 9.42 5.20
C VAL A 72 2.24 10.24 6.46
N THR A 73 1.45 11.28 6.70
CA THR A 73 1.60 12.16 7.87
C THR A 73 1.38 11.37 9.16
N GLU A 74 0.33 10.56 9.21
CA GLU A 74 0.04 9.68 10.35
C GLU A 74 1.17 8.66 10.59
N ALA A 75 1.62 7.98 9.53
CA ALA A 75 2.70 7.01 9.61
C ALA A 75 4.00 7.63 10.12
N LEU A 76 4.37 8.82 9.65
CA LEU A 76 5.55 9.56 10.13
C LEU A 76 5.43 9.91 11.62
N HIS A 77 4.25 10.36 12.06
CA HIS A 77 3.98 10.66 13.46
C HIS A 77 4.11 9.41 14.35
N ILE A 78 3.54 8.28 13.93
CA ILE A 78 3.64 7.01 14.66
C ILE A 78 5.09 6.52 14.70
N LEU A 79 5.81 6.56 13.58
CA LEU A 79 7.21 6.18 13.50
C LEU A 79 8.08 7.00 14.45
N ASP A 80 7.90 8.32 14.49
CA ASP A 80 8.69 9.15 15.39
C ASP A 80 8.32 8.95 16.86
N SER A 81 7.02 8.88 17.19
CA SER A 81 6.57 8.67 18.57
C SER A 81 7.04 7.32 19.15
N ARG A 82 7.07 6.26 18.32
CA ARG A 82 7.43 4.90 18.74
C ARG A 82 8.93 4.63 18.66
N CYS A 83 9.60 5.11 17.60
CA CYS A 83 11.02 4.81 17.35
C CYS A 83 11.96 5.95 17.71
N ARG A 84 11.43 7.13 18.06
CA ARG A 84 12.15 8.36 18.42
C ARG A 84 13.20 8.75 17.39
N ILE A 85 12.84 8.65 16.11
CA ILE A 85 13.76 8.84 14.98
C ILE A 85 14.42 10.22 15.06
N SER A 86 13.63 11.25 15.33
CA SER A 86 14.06 12.65 15.47
C SER A 86 15.08 12.89 16.58
N LYS A 87 15.17 12.00 17.57
CA LYS A 87 16.08 12.12 18.72
C LYS A 87 17.38 11.32 18.57
N ARG A 88 17.55 10.58 17.48
CA ARG A 88 18.76 9.77 17.26
C ARG A 88 19.85 10.61 16.62
N SER A 89 21.11 10.26 16.88
CA SER A 89 22.26 10.91 16.25
C SER A 89 22.30 10.69 14.72
N ASP A 90 21.69 9.60 14.24
CA ASP A 90 21.56 9.24 12.82
C ASP A 90 20.23 9.68 12.19
N ALA A 91 19.54 10.65 12.82
CA ALA A 91 18.24 11.13 12.36
C ALA A 91 18.28 11.70 10.92
N PRO A 92 19.27 12.52 10.51
CA PRO A 92 19.31 13.07 9.15
C PRO A 92 19.35 11.98 8.07
N GLU A 93 20.15 10.94 8.26
CA GLU A 93 20.29 9.81 7.34
C GLU A 93 19.01 8.97 7.27
N LYS A 94 18.35 8.79 8.42
CA LYS A 94 17.06 8.08 8.48
C LYS A 94 15.96 8.87 7.81
N ILE A 95 15.85 10.17 8.07
CA ILE A 95 14.86 11.04 7.43
C ILE A 95 15.07 11.03 5.92
N LYS A 96 16.32 11.12 5.44
CA LYS A 96 16.63 11.02 4.01
C LYS A 96 16.15 9.69 3.42
N THR A 97 16.38 8.59 4.12
CA THR A 97 15.94 7.26 3.67
C THR A 97 14.41 7.13 3.68
N ILE A 98 13.73 7.70 4.68
CA ILE A 98 12.26 7.79 4.72
C ILE A 98 11.74 8.58 3.53
N CYS A 99 12.27 9.78 3.29
CA CYS A 99 11.87 10.60 2.15
C CYS A 99 12.09 9.87 0.83
N LYS A 100 13.19 9.14 0.69
CA LYS A 100 13.45 8.30 -0.49
C LYS A 100 12.39 7.20 -0.64
N ALA A 101 12.11 6.43 0.41
CA ALA A 101 11.11 5.37 0.38
C ALA A 101 9.71 5.91 0.05
N LEU A 102 9.35 7.09 0.59
CA LEU A 102 8.08 7.75 0.28
C LEU A 102 8.04 8.31 -1.15
N SER A 103 9.16 8.77 -1.70
CA SER A 103 9.24 9.28 -3.08
C SER A 103 9.09 8.18 -4.14
N GLU A 104 9.33 6.92 -3.76
CA GLU A 104 9.11 5.75 -4.63
C GLU A 104 7.63 5.36 -4.73
N LEU A 105 6.77 5.89 -3.84
CA LEU A 105 5.33 5.68 -3.88
C LEU A 105 4.68 6.50 -5.00
N ALA A 106 3.64 5.96 -5.62
CA ALA A 106 2.76 6.75 -6.47
C ALA A 106 2.01 7.79 -5.63
N GLU A 107 1.97 9.02 -6.13
CA GLU A 107 1.12 10.06 -5.57
C GLU A 107 -0.32 9.86 -6.01
N ILE A 108 -1.24 9.92 -5.05
CA ILE A 108 -2.68 9.96 -5.30
C ILE A 108 -3.22 11.27 -4.75
N HIS A 109 -3.78 12.10 -5.64
CA HIS A 109 -4.48 13.31 -5.25
C HIS A 109 -5.98 13.05 -5.12
N ILE A 110 -6.52 13.39 -3.95
CA ILE A 110 -7.96 13.36 -3.68
C ILE A 110 -8.40 14.67 -3.04
N SER A 111 -9.68 15.00 -3.22
CA SER A 111 -10.31 16.08 -2.47
C SER A 111 -10.62 15.60 -1.06
N PHE A 112 -9.94 16.17 -0.06
CA PHE A 112 -10.17 15.81 1.33
C PHE A 112 -11.58 16.19 1.81
N HIS A 113 -12.10 17.32 1.31
CA HIS A 113 -13.48 17.72 1.58
C HIS A 113 -14.48 16.66 1.06
N GLU A 114 -14.21 16.04 -0.08
CA GLU A 114 -15.04 14.97 -0.63
C GLU A 114 -14.91 13.67 0.17
N ALA A 115 -13.69 13.33 0.60
CA ALA A 115 -13.45 12.18 1.47
C ALA A 115 -14.27 12.28 2.77
N LEU A 116 -14.31 13.48 3.37
CA LEU A 116 -15.01 13.71 4.64
C LEU A 116 -16.54 13.76 4.51
N LYS A 117 -17.10 14.09 3.34
CA LYS A 117 -18.57 14.16 3.15
C LYS A 117 -19.29 12.85 3.46
N ASN A 118 -18.60 11.73 3.30
CA ASN A 118 -19.14 10.39 3.51
C ASN A 118 -18.51 9.69 4.72
N LEU A 119 -17.86 10.45 5.61
CA LEU A 119 -17.25 9.91 6.83
C LEU A 119 -18.35 9.38 7.76
N LYS A 120 -18.28 8.09 8.07
CA LYS A 120 -19.01 7.51 9.21
C LYS A 120 -18.17 7.76 10.47
N VAL A 121 -18.84 8.01 11.59
CA VAL A 121 -18.24 8.44 12.88
C VAL A 121 -17.21 7.44 13.44
N ASP A 122 -17.18 6.20 12.94
CA ASP A 122 -16.34 5.12 13.46
C ASP A 122 -14.99 4.94 12.71
N LEU A 123 -14.71 5.76 11.70
CA LEU A 123 -13.48 5.71 10.91
C LEU A 123 -12.55 6.87 11.22
N ASP A 124 -11.25 6.62 11.13
CA ASP A 124 -10.24 7.64 11.32
C ASP A 124 -10.17 8.56 10.10
N ILE A 125 -9.64 9.76 10.27
CA ILE A 125 -9.66 10.82 9.25
C ILE A 125 -8.97 10.39 7.93
N ALA A 126 -8.01 9.45 8.00
CA ALA A 126 -7.31 8.91 6.85
C ALA A 126 -8.11 7.84 6.06
N ASP A 127 -9.04 7.14 6.72
CA ASP A 127 -9.75 6.00 6.13
C ASP A 127 -10.66 6.39 4.94
N PRO A 128 -11.49 7.46 5.01
CA PRO A 128 -12.29 7.86 3.85
C PRO A 128 -11.44 8.29 2.68
N ALA A 129 -10.25 8.85 2.95
CA ALA A 129 -9.30 9.22 1.92
C ALA A 129 -8.78 7.98 1.19
N VAL A 130 -8.42 6.92 1.92
CA VAL A 130 -8.00 5.63 1.34
C VAL A 130 -9.13 5.00 0.51
N LEU A 131 -10.36 4.99 1.03
CA LEU A 131 -11.53 4.45 0.33
C LEU A 131 -11.81 5.21 -0.98
N LEU A 132 -11.85 6.55 -0.91
CA LEU A 132 -12.10 7.40 -2.08
C LEU A 132 -10.99 7.25 -3.14
N ALA A 133 -9.75 7.12 -2.69
CA ALA A 133 -8.61 6.87 -3.56
C ALA A 133 -8.74 5.53 -4.30
N ALA A 134 -9.14 4.47 -3.60
CA ALA A 134 -9.35 3.16 -4.21
C ALA A 134 -10.51 3.16 -5.22
N GLU A 135 -11.61 3.88 -4.91
CA GLU A 135 -12.75 4.04 -5.83
C GLU A 135 -12.34 4.69 -7.15
N ARG A 136 -11.40 5.64 -7.11
CA ARG A 136 -10.93 6.41 -8.27
C ARG A 136 -9.80 5.74 -9.05
N SER A 137 -8.91 5.03 -8.37
CA SER A 137 -7.67 4.49 -8.95
C SER A 137 -7.82 3.04 -9.45
N LYS A 138 -8.89 2.71 -10.18
CA LYS A 138 -9.14 1.31 -10.62
C LYS A 138 -8.24 0.92 -11.80
N PRO A 139 -7.60 -0.27 -11.79
CA PRO A 139 -7.65 -1.31 -10.74
C PRO A 139 -6.74 -0.99 -9.52
N SER A 140 -7.30 -1.09 -8.31
CA SER A 140 -6.57 -0.88 -7.05
C SER A 140 -6.90 -1.94 -6.00
N ILE A 141 -5.94 -2.16 -5.10
CA ILE A 141 -6.06 -2.96 -3.89
C ILE A 141 -5.68 -2.08 -2.69
N ILE A 142 -6.47 -2.10 -1.62
CA ILE A 142 -6.12 -1.50 -0.34
C ILE A 142 -5.38 -2.54 0.50
N LEU A 143 -4.23 -2.15 1.06
CA LEU A 143 -3.59 -2.89 2.13
C LEU A 143 -3.75 -2.15 3.45
N THR A 144 -4.36 -2.82 4.41
CA THR A 144 -4.58 -2.29 5.77
C THR A 144 -4.55 -3.41 6.81
N ILE A 145 -4.28 -3.06 8.06
CA ILE A 145 -4.49 -3.96 9.21
C ILE A 145 -5.75 -3.59 10.01
N ASP A 146 -6.42 -2.49 9.68
CA ASP A 146 -7.64 -2.05 10.35
C ASP A 146 -8.86 -2.85 9.85
N GLN A 147 -9.46 -3.60 10.77
CA GLN A 147 -10.66 -4.41 10.51
C GLN A 147 -11.89 -3.57 10.16
N ARG A 148 -11.97 -2.32 10.63
CA ARG A 148 -13.04 -1.37 10.30
C ARG A 148 -12.93 -0.93 8.84
N LEU A 149 -11.72 -0.58 8.40
CA LEU A 149 -11.45 -0.20 7.02
C LEU A 149 -11.70 -1.38 6.05
N LEU A 150 -11.28 -2.60 6.42
CA LEU A 150 -11.60 -3.81 5.64
C LEU A 150 -13.11 -4.00 5.44
N LYS A 151 -13.89 -3.92 6.52
CA LYS A 151 -15.36 -4.08 6.46
C LYS A 151 -16.02 -3.01 5.61
N GLU A 152 -15.57 -1.76 5.69
CA GLU A 152 -16.15 -0.68 4.90
C GLU A 152 -15.75 -0.78 3.41
N ALA A 153 -14.52 -1.21 3.11
CA ALA A 153 -14.10 -1.50 1.74
C ALA A 153 -14.93 -2.63 1.11
N GLU A 154 -15.19 -3.71 1.85
CA GLU A 154 -16.05 -4.82 1.42
C GLU A 154 -17.47 -4.34 1.09
N ARG A 155 -18.08 -3.54 1.98
CA ARG A 155 -19.41 -2.94 1.74
C ARG A 155 -19.46 -2.11 0.46
N ARG A 156 -18.35 -1.47 0.10
CA ARG A 156 -18.18 -0.64 -1.10
C ARG A 156 -17.73 -1.43 -2.33
N LYS A 157 -17.59 -2.76 -2.22
CA LYS A 157 -17.09 -3.65 -3.28
C LYS A 157 -15.69 -3.26 -3.77
N LEU A 158 -14.85 -2.79 -2.86
CA LEU A 158 -13.44 -2.50 -3.10
C LEU A 158 -12.60 -3.72 -2.71
N GLN A 159 -11.46 -3.89 -3.36
CA GLN A 159 -10.50 -4.93 -3.00
C GLN A 159 -9.65 -4.42 -1.84
N ALA A 160 -9.80 -5.03 -0.67
CA ALA A 160 -9.00 -4.71 0.51
C ALA A 160 -8.56 -5.99 1.22
N PHE A 161 -7.29 -6.05 1.61
CA PHE A 161 -6.70 -7.21 2.25
C PHE A 161 -5.73 -6.79 3.35
N THR A 162 -5.50 -7.71 4.29
CA THR A 162 -4.33 -7.59 5.15
C THR A 162 -3.07 -8.01 4.39
N PRO A 163 -1.89 -7.46 4.73
CA PRO A 163 -0.63 -7.95 4.16
C PRO A 163 -0.43 -9.45 4.37
N TYR A 164 -0.92 -10.01 5.48
CA TYR A 164 -0.84 -11.45 5.78
C TYR A 164 -1.62 -12.30 4.79
N MET A 165 -2.83 -11.88 4.41
CA MET A 165 -3.66 -12.59 3.45
C MET A 165 -2.94 -12.68 2.10
N ILE A 166 -2.38 -11.57 1.63
CA ILE A 166 -1.66 -11.56 0.36
C ILE A 166 -0.36 -12.37 0.46
N ALA A 167 0.42 -12.19 1.52
CA ALA A 167 1.68 -12.90 1.73
C ALA A 167 1.50 -14.43 1.82
N SER A 168 0.33 -14.92 2.26
CA SER A 168 0.03 -16.36 2.31
C SER A 168 -0.19 -16.98 0.92
N LEU A 169 -0.46 -16.16 -0.10
CA LEU A 169 -0.70 -16.60 -1.48
C LEU A 169 0.57 -16.56 -2.35
N LEU A 170 1.68 -16.06 -1.79
CA LEU A 170 2.96 -15.83 -2.45
C LEU A 170 4.02 -16.82 -1.97
#